data_AF-Q8G8S5-F1
#
_entry.id   AF-Q8G8S5-F1
#
_cell.length_a   1.000
_cell.length_b   1.000
_cell.length_c   1.000
_cell.angle_alpha   90.00
_cell.angle_beta   90.00
_cell.angle_gamma   90.00
#
_symmetry.space_group_name_H-M   'P 1'
#
loop_
_entity.id
_entity.type
_entity.pdbx_description
1 polymer ?
#
loop_
_entity_poly.entity_id
_entity_poly.type
_entity_poly.pdbx_seq_one_letter_code
_entity_poly.pdbx_strand_id
1 'polypeptide(L)'
;ADTTDGHAIIKSILLCLWAFVGVESAAVSTGMVKNPKRTVPLATMLGTGLAGIVYIAATQVLSGMYPSSVMAASGAPFAISASTILGNWAAPLVSAFTAFACLTSLGSWMMLVGQAGVRAANDGNFPKVYGEVDSNGIPKKGLLLAA
;
A
#
# COMPACT_ATOMS: atom_id res chain seq x y z
N ALA A 1 -7.79 -33.97 -4.91
CA ALA A 1 -8.34 -34.37 -3.60
C ALA A 1 -7.64 -33.53 -2.54
N ASP A 2 -8.41 -32.62 -1.94
CA ASP A 2 -8.19 -31.94 -0.65
C ASP A 2 -6.91 -31.12 -0.43
N THR A 3 -6.76 -30.00 -1.16
CA THR A 3 -6.30 -28.79 -0.47
C THR A 3 -7.52 -28.26 0.26
N THR A 4 -7.63 -28.57 1.56
CA THR A 4 -8.80 -28.24 2.40
C THR A 4 -9.31 -26.85 2.07
N ASP A 5 -10.58 -26.70 1.72
CA ASP A 5 -11.16 -25.40 1.32
C ASP A 5 -10.82 -24.29 2.33
N GLY A 6 -10.77 -24.64 3.62
CA GLY A 6 -10.33 -23.75 4.69
C GLY A 6 -8.88 -23.23 4.54
N HIS A 7 -7.95 -24.06 4.08
CA HIS A 7 -6.56 -23.66 3.84
C HIS A 7 -6.45 -22.65 2.68
N ALA A 8 -7.21 -22.85 1.61
CA ALA A 8 -7.28 -21.92 0.49
C ALA A 8 -7.94 -20.59 0.88
N ILE A 9 -9.03 -20.67 1.66
CA ILE A 9 -9.73 -19.49 2.21
C ILE A 9 -8.77 -18.67 3.09
N ILE A 10 -8.08 -19.31 4.05
CA ILE A 10 -7.16 -18.60 4.94
C ILE A 10 -6.04 -17.91 4.16
N LYS A 11 -5.41 -18.60 3.20
CA LYS A 11 -4.37 -18.00 2.36
C LYS A 11 -4.87 -16.80 1.56
N SER A 12 -6.08 -16.89 1.02
CA SER A 12 -6.71 -15.79 0.27
C SER A 12 -7.01 -14.61 1.18
N ILE A 13 -7.51 -14.85 2.40
CA ILE A 13 -7.73 -13.80 3.40
C ILE A 13 -6.42 -13.11 3.76
N LEU A 14 -5.32 -13.86 3.97
CA LEU A 14 -4.03 -13.26 4.28
C LEU A 14 -3.52 -12.34 3.17
N LEU A 15 -3.67 -12.73 1.90
CA LEU A 15 -3.33 -11.88 0.75
C LEU A 15 -4.20 -10.63 0.71
N CYS A 16 -5.51 -10.77 0.95
CA CYS A 16 -6.43 -9.63 1.01
C CYS A 16 -6.08 -8.68 2.16
N LEU A 17 -5.80 -9.21 3.36
CA LEU A 17 -5.40 -8.41 4.52
C LEU A 17 -4.12 -7.63 4.23
N TRP A 18 -3.14 -8.29 3.61
CA TRP A 18 -1.90 -7.64 3.20
C TRP A 18 -2.15 -6.46 2.24
N ALA A 19 -3.09 -6.61 1.30
CA ALA A 19 -3.47 -5.54 0.38
C ALA A 19 -4.11 -4.31 1.09
N PHE A 20 -4.67 -4.48 2.28
CA PHE A 20 -5.23 -3.39 3.09
C PHE A 20 -4.27 -2.87 4.18
N VAL A 21 -3.03 -3.36 4.26
CA VAL A 21 -2.04 -2.79 5.16
C VAL A 21 -1.73 -1.36 4.72
N GLY A 22 -1.85 -0.41 5.64
CA GLY A 22 -1.68 1.02 5.37
C GLY A 22 -2.90 1.88 5.74
N VAL A 23 -4.03 1.29 6.14
CA VAL A 23 -5.18 2.04 6.68
C VAL A 23 -4.84 2.84 7.94
N GLU A 24 -3.84 2.38 8.69
CA GLU A 24 -3.25 3.02 9.86
C GLU A 24 -2.41 4.26 9.53
N SER A 25 -1.99 4.43 8.27
CA SER A 25 -1.07 5.48 7.84
C SER A 25 -1.57 6.89 8.16
N ALA A 26 -2.88 7.10 8.05
CA ALA A 26 -3.51 8.38 8.40
C ALA A 26 -3.43 8.69 9.89
N ALA A 27 -3.48 7.66 10.75
CA ALA A 27 -3.38 7.80 12.20
C ALA A 27 -1.93 8.06 12.65
N VAL A 28 -0.96 7.37 12.04
CA VAL A 28 0.47 7.60 12.30
C VAL A 28 0.86 9.03 11.92
N SER A 29 0.33 9.55 10.81
CA SER A 29 0.62 10.91 10.32
C SER A 29 -0.24 12.01 10.91
N THR A 30 -0.96 11.74 12.01
CA THR A 30 -1.85 12.71 12.70
C THR A 30 -1.20 14.07 12.98
N GLY A 31 0.11 14.11 13.27
CA GLY A 31 0.85 15.35 13.54
C GLY A 31 1.03 16.27 12.33
N MET A 32 0.89 15.76 11.11
CA MET A 32 1.06 16.52 9.85
C MET A 32 -0.28 16.91 9.20
N VAL A 33 -1.41 16.45 9.75
CA VAL A 33 -2.73 16.62 9.16
C VAL A 33 -3.45 17.83 9.74
N LYS A 34 -4.04 18.67 8.87
CA LYS A 34 -4.91 19.77 9.30
C LYS A 34 -6.22 19.21 9.88
N ASN A 35 -6.54 19.58 11.12
CA ASN A 35 -7.71 19.14 11.88
C ASN A 35 -7.85 17.59 12.02
N PRO A 36 -6.92 16.93 12.75
CA PRO A 36 -6.83 15.47 12.81
C PRO A 36 -8.10 14.76 13.28
N LYS A 37 -8.83 15.35 14.24
CA LYS A 37 -10.06 14.77 14.82
C LYS A 37 -11.14 14.44 13.78
N ARG A 38 -11.17 15.18 12.67
CA ARG A 38 -12.15 14.96 11.59
C ARG A 38 -11.50 14.35 10.35
N THR A 39 -10.32 14.83 9.98
CA THR A 39 -9.68 14.44 8.71
C THR A 39 -9.18 13.00 8.74
N VAL A 40 -8.60 12.54 9.86
CA VAL A 40 -8.06 11.18 9.99
C VAL A 40 -9.14 10.10 9.86
N PRO A 41 -10.25 10.12 10.64
CA PRO A 41 -11.28 9.09 10.51
C PRO A 41 -11.93 9.10 9.12
N LEU A 42 -12.17 10.28 8.54
CA LEU A 42 -12.72 10.38 7.18
C LEU A 42 -11.74 9.83 6.13
N ALA A 43 -10.46 10.18 6.20
CA ALA A 43 -9.44 9.71 5.27
C ALA A 43 -9.29 8.18 5.33
N THR A 44 -9.25 7.60 6.53
CA THR A 44 -9.19 6.15 6.70
C THR A 44 -10.44 5.47 6.15
N MET A 45 -11.64 5.92 6.50
CA MET A 45 -12.88 5.28 6.05
C MET A 45 -13.08 5.39 4.54
N LEU A 46 -12.91 6.59 3.98
CA LEU A 46 -13.08 6.83 2.54
C LEU A 46 -11.98 6.13 1.73
N GLY A 47 -10.73 6.20 2.19
CA GLY A 47 -9.61 5.53 1.52
C GLY A 47 -9.78 4.02 1.49
N THR A 48 -10.13 3.41 2.62
CA THR A 48 -10.36 1.96 2.72
C THR A 48 -11.56 1.54 1.85
N GLY A 49 -12.66 2.30 1.92
CA GLY A 49 -13.85 2.01 1.11
C GLY A 49 -13.57 2.08 -0.38
N LEU A 50 -12.86 3.12 -0.83
CA LEU A 50 -12.48 3.28 -2.23
C LEU A 50 -11.54 2.16 -2.68
N ALA A 51 -10.52 1.82 -1.88
CA ALA A 51 -9.60 0.73 -2.18
C ALA A 51 -10.35 -0.61 -2.31
N GLY A 52 -11.29 -0.90 -1.41
CA GLY A 52 -12.09 -2.12 -1.49
C GLY A 52 -12.97 -2.20 -2.73
N ILE A 53 -13.62 -1.11 -3.12
CA ILE A 53 -14.40 -1.06 -4.35
C ILE A 53 -13.51 -1.35 -5.57
N VAL A 54 -12.34 -0.70 -5.64
CA VAL A 54 -11.39 -0.90 -6.75
C VAL A 54 -10.87 -2.34 -6.77
N TYR A 55 -10.50 -2.92 -5.62
CA TYR A 55 -10.02 -4.30 -5.54
C TYR A 55 -11.07 -5.32 -5.99
N ILE A 56 -12.32 -5.17 -5.54
CA ILE A 56 -13.41 -6.06 -5.97
C ILE A 56 -13.64 -5.91 -7.46
N ALA A 57 -13.81 -4.69 -7.97
CA ALA A 57 -14.08 -4.44 -9.38
C ALA A 57 -12.96 -4.97 -10.28
N ALA A 58 -11.71 -4.67 -9.95
CA ALA A 58 -10.54 -5.12 -10.70
C ALA A 58 -10.41 -6.65 -10.72
N THR A 59 -10.58 -7.31 -9.56
CA THR A 59 -10.48 -8.77 -9.46
C THR A 59 -11.59 -9.47 -10.24
N GLN A 60 -12.82 -8.92 -10.23
CA GLN A 60 -13.93 -9.44 -11.04
C GLN A 60 -13.66 -9.32 -12.54
N VAL A 61 -13.15 -8.17 -13.00
CA VAL A 61 -12.79 -7.98 -14.41
C VAL A 61 -11.70 -8.97 -14.83
N LEU A 62 -10.63 -9.11 -14.05
CA LEU A 62 -9.54 -10.05 -14.37
C LEU A 62 -10.00 -11.51 -14.40
N SER A 63 -10.83 -11.91 -13.42
CA SER A 63 -11.37 -13.28 -13.35
C SER A 63 -12.33 -13.60 -14.48
N GLY A 64 -13.04 -12.59 -15.00
CA GLY A 64 -13.90 -12.73 -16.18
C GLY A 64 -13.13 -12.80 -17.50
N MET A 65 -11.93 -12.22 -17.56
CA MET A 65 -11.11 -12.19 -18.78
C MET A 65 -10.19 -13.41 -18.94
N TYR A 66 -9.66 -13.97 -17.84
CA TYR A 66 -8.63 -15.00 -17.89
C TYR A 66 -8.89 -16.15 -16.91
N PRO A 67 -8.50 -17.39 -17.27
CA PRO A 67 -8.43 -18.49 -16.31
C PRO A 67 -7.47 -18.17 -15.16
N SER A 68 -7.79 -18.64 -13.95
CA SER A 68 -6.99 -18.39 -12.75
C SER A 68 -5.54 -18.86 -12.86
N SER A 69 -5.27 -19.93 -13.61
CA SER A 69 -3.91 -20.44 -13.86
C SER A 69 -3.03 -19.47 -14.64
N VAL A 70 -3.61 -18.73 -15.60
CA VAL A 70 -2.89 -17.75 -16.43
C VAL A 70 -2.55 -16.51 -15.60
N MET A 71 -3.49 -16.06 -14.76
CA MET A 71 -3.26 -14.93 -13.86
C MET A 71 -2.25 -15.25 -12.76
N ALA A 72 -2.27 -16.46 -12.22
CA ALA A 72 -1.30 -16.91 -11.22
C ALA A 72 0.14 -16.98 -11.78
N ALA A 73 0.30 -17.25 -13.08
CA ALA A 73 1.60 -17.27 -13.74
C ALA A 73 2.06 -15.88 -14.23
N SER A 74 1.18 -14.87 -14.19
CA SER A 74 1.47 -13.52 -14.70
C SER A 74 2.03 -12.61 -13.62
N GLY A 75 3.22 -12.06 -13.85
CA GLY A 75 3.80 -11.03 -12.97
C GLY A 75 3.18 -9.64 -13.12
N ALA A 76 2.41 -9.40 -14.20
CA ALA A 76 1.82 -8.09 -14.50
C ALA A 76 0.41 -8.22 -15.12
N PRO A 77 -0.58 -8.74 -14.38
CA PRO A 77 -1.90 -9.06 -14.92
C PRO A 77 -2.60 -7.84 -15.53
N PHE A 78 -2.51 -6.66 -14.90
CA PHE A 78 -3.14 -5.44 -15.42
C PHE A 78 -2.54 -4.93 -16.73
N ALA A 79 -1.23 -5.06 -16.92
CA ALA A 79 -0.58 -4.64 -18.16
C ALA A 79 -1.00 -5.54 -19.34
N ILE A 80 -1.09 -6.86 -19.10
CA ILE A 80 -1.57 -7.83 -20.10
C ILE A 80 -3.04 -7.57 -20.44
N SER A 81 -3.89 -7.37 -19.43
CA SER A 81 -5.31 -7.06 -19.63
C SER A 81 -5.50 -5.76 -20.41
N ALA A 82 -4.74 -4.71 -20.09
CA ALA A 82 -4.79 -3.44 -20.82
C ALA A 82 -4.40 -3.60 -22.29
N SER A 83 -3.36 -4.39 -22.59
CA SER A 83 -2.97 -4.65 -23.98
C SER A 83 -4.03 -5.44 -24.77
N THR A 84 -4.78 -6.30 -24.09
CA THR A 84 -5.85 -7.11 -24.72
C THR A 84 -7.05 -6.24 -25.09
N ILE A 85 -7.34 -5.19 -24.30
CA ILE A 85 -8.50 -4.31 -24.53
C ILE A 85 -8.16 -3.17 -25.49
N LEU A 86 -7.01 -2.52 -25.32
CA LEU A 86 -6.65 -1.26 -26.00
C LEU A 86 -5.55 -1.43 -27.07
N GLY A 87 -4.93 -2.60 -27.15
CA GLY A 87 -3.80 -2.89 -28.03
C GLY A 87 -2.43 -2.76 -27.36
N ASN A 88 -1.38 -3.19 -28.07
CA ASN A 88 -0.03 -3.39 -27.52
C ASN A 88 0.63 -2.15 -26.89
N TRP A 89 0.21 -0.94 -27.27
CA TRP A 89 0.74 0.32 -26.73
C TRP A 89 0.33 0.55 -25.27
N ALA A 90 -0.75 -0.07 -24.80
CA ALA A 90 -1.29 0.14 -23.46
C ALA A 90 -0.48 -0.56 -22.36
N ALA A 91 0.12 -1.71 -22.64
CA ALA A 91 0.95 -2.45 -21.67
C ALA A 91 2.13 -1.64 -21.10
N PRO A 92 3.02 -1.04 -21.93
CA PRO A 92 4.15 -0.26 -21.41
C PRO A 92 3.67 1.00 -20.68
N LEU A 93 2.57 1.62 -21.12
CA LEU A 93 2.01 2.80 -20.46
C LEU A 93 1.50 2.46 -19.05
N VAL A 94 0.67 1.42 -18.92
CA VAL A 94 0.14 0.96 -17.62
C VAL A 94 1.29 0.55 -16.70
N SER A 95 2.28 -0.18 -17.21
CA SER A 95 3.45 -0.58 -16.43
C SER A 95 4.24 0.63 -15.90
N ALA A 96 4.40 1.68 -16.70
CA ALA A 96 5.06 2.91 -16.26
C ALA A 96 4.29 3.62 -15.14
N PHE A 97 2.96 3.72 -15.27
CA PHE A 97 2.12 4.26 -14.20
C PHE A 97 2.17 3.42 -12.93
N THR A 98 2.16 2.08 -13.04
CA THR A 98 2.32 1.18 -11.90
C THR A 98 3.67 1.38 -11.22
N ALA A 99 4.76 1.49 -11.99
CA ALA A 99 6.07 1.77 -11.43
C ALA A 99 6.11 3.10 -10.66
N PHE A 100 5.53 4.17 -11.22
CA PHE A 100 5.42 5.46 -10.55
C PHE A 100 4.58 5.38 -9.26
N ALA A 101 3.48 4.64 -9.29
CA ALA A 101 2.66 4.39 -8.10
C ALA A 101 3.43 3.64 -7.00
N CYS A 102 4.21 2.62 -7.37
CA CYS A 102 5.06 1.89 -6.44
C CYS A 102 6.14 2.79 -5.81
N LEU A 103 6.80 3.65 -6.60
CA LEU A 103 7.79 4.60 -6.08
C LEU A 103 7.17 5.62 -5.11
N THR A 104 5.98 6.11 -5.44
CA THR A 104 5.24 7.04 -4.57
C THR A 104 4.83 6.34 -3.26
N SER A 105 4.35 5.10 -3.34
CA SER A 105 4.00 4.29 -2.17
C SER A 105 5.21 4.02 -1.27
N LEU A 106 6.37 3.69 -1.86
CA LEU A 106 7.62 3.49 -1.13
C LEU A 106 8.04 4.76 -0.36
N GLY A 107 7.98 5.92 -1.01
CA GLY A 107 8.28 7.19 -0.36
C GLY A 107 7.33 7.48 0.82
N SER A 108 6.04 7.17 0.67
CA SER A 108 5.07 7.32 1.77
C SER A 108 5.36 6.40 2.94
N TRP A 109 5.78 5.15 2.69
CA TRP A 109 6.17 4.21 3.75
C TRP A 109 7.41 4.67 4.51
N MET A 110 8.40 5.19 3.80
CA MET A 110 9.59 5.79 4.42
C MET A 110 9.22 6.93 5.38
N MET A 111 8.30 7.81 4.97
CA MET A 111 7.80 8.87 5.85
C MET A 111 7.10 8.33 7.10
N LEU A 112 6.26 7.30 6.95
CA LEU A 112 5.54 6.67 8.07
C LEU A 112 6.50 6.07 9.11
N VAL A 113 7.48 5.28 8.64
CA VAL A 113 8.49 4.66 9.51
C VAL A 113 9.30 5.73 10.24
N GLY A 114 9.70 6.80 9.54
CA GLY A 114 10.40 7.93 10.14
C GLY A 114 9.59 8.59 11.26
N GLN A 115 8.32 8.92 11.02
CA GLN A 115 7.47 9.58 12.02
C GLN A 115 7.13 8.69 13.20
N ALA A 116 6.91 7.39 12.96
CA ALA A 116 6.73 6.42 14.04
C ALA A 116 7.98 6.30 14.93
N GLY A 117 9.17 6.25 14.32
CA GLY A 117 10.45 6.23 15.01
C GLY A 117 10.70 7.49 15.85
N VAL A 118 10.38 8.68 15.32
CA VAL A 118 10.46 9.95 16.06
C VAL A 118 9.58 9.92 17.30
N ARG A 119 8.32 9.48 17.16
CA ARG A 119 7.40 9.34 18.30
C ARG A 119 7.96 8.39 19.36
N ALA A 120 8.40 7.20 18.95
CA ALA A 120 8.96 6.22 19.86
C ALA A 120 10.22 6.74 20.59
N ALA A 121 11.07 7.52 19.91
CA ALA A 121 12.25 8.12 20.52
C ALA A 121 11.90 9.23 21.52
N ASN A 122 10.89 10.04 21.22
CA ASN A 122 10.39 11.09 22.11
C ASN A 122 9.72 10.51 23.37
N ASP A 123 9.06 9.36 23.23
CA ASP A 123 8.47 8.61 24.35
C ASP A 123 9.53 7.84 25.18
N GLY A 124 10.81 7.90 24.79
CA GLY A 124 11.93 7.24 25.48
C GLY A 124 12.09 5.75 25.17
N ASN A 125 11.24 5.20 24.29
CA ASN A 125 11.27 3.78 23.90
C ASN A 125 12.27 3.48 22.77
N PHE A 126 12.85 4.52 22.14
CA PHE A 126 13.81 4.38 21.05
C PHE A 126 15.06 5.26 21.29
N PRO A 127 16.23 4.92 20.69
CA PRO A 127 17.42 5.74 20.80
C PRO A 127 17.19 7.17 20.30
N LYS A 128 17.75 8.16 21.01
CA LYS A 128 17.55 9.59 20.73
C LYS A 128 17.85 10.00 19.28
N VAL A 129 18.75 9.30 18.60
CA VAL A 129 19.10 9.53 17.19
C VAL A 129 17.89 9.44 16.24
N TYR A 130 16.88 8.63 16.56
CA TYR A 130 15.64 8.52 15.76
C TYR A 130 14.66 9.68 16.00
N GLY A 131 14.80 10.41 17.12
CA GLY A 131 14.00 11.59 17.45
C GLY A 131 14.54 12.89 16.87
N GLU A 132 15.77 12.88 16.33
CA GLU A 132 16.39 14.06 15.71
C GLU A 132 15.78 14.36 14.35
N VAL A 133 15.03 15.47 14.26
CA VAL A 133 14.44 16.00 13.03
C VAL A 133 15.18 17.24 12.54
N ASP A 134 15.22 17.42 11.21
CA ASP A 134 15.74 18.65 10.58
C ASP A 134 14.72 19.81 10.70
N SER A 135 15.13 21.01 10.29
CA SER A 135 14.31 22.23 10.12
C SER A 135 13.00 22.03 9.36
N ASN A 136 12.95 21.04 8.47
CA ASN A 136 11.76 20.66 7.70
C ASN A 136 10.89 19.59 8.40
N GLY A 137 11.20 19.19 9.64
CA GLY A 137 10.47 18.14 10.38
C GLY A 137 10.77 16.70 9.92
N ILE A 138 11.87 16.49 9.18
CA ILE A 138 12.22 15.19 8.57
C ILE A 138 13.30 14.48 9.41
N PRO A 139 13.08 13.22 9.84
CA PRO A 139 14.07 12.44 10.61
C PRO A 139 15.13 11.78 9.71
N LYS A 140 16.04 12.57 9.15
CA LYS A 140 17.07 12.10 8.20
C LYS A 140 17.95 10.97 8.74
N LYS A 141 18.42 11.10 9.99
CA LYS A 141 19.28 10.09 10.64
C LYS A 141 18.53 8.80 10.93
N GLY A 142 17.28 8.91 11.41
CA GLY A 142 16.41 7.76 11.61
C GLY A 142 16.11 7.02 10.30
N LEU A 143 15.92 7.76 9.21
CA LEU A 143 15.69 7.16 7.88
C LEU A 143 16.93 6.42 7.35
N LEU A 144 18.12 7.00 7.52
CA LEU A 144 19.38 6.38 7.09
C LEU A 144 19.75 5.14 7.91
N LEU A 145 19.39 5.10 9.19
CA LEU A 145 19.60 3.93 10.05
C LEU A 145 18.55 2.83 9.86
N ALA A 146 17.39 3.17 9.28
CA ALA A 146 16.32 2.23 9.00
C ALA A 146 16.42 1.59 7.60
N ALA A 147 17.22 2.19 6.70
CA ALA A 147 17.56 1.66 5.39
C ALA A 147 18.67 0.59 5.49
#